data_AF-A0A452XE09-F1
#
_entry.id   AF-A0A452XE09-F1
#
_cell.length_a   1.000
_cell.length_b   1.000
_cell.length_c   1.000
_cell.angle_alpha   90.00
_cell.angle_beta   90.00
_cell.angle_gamma   90.00
#
_symmetry.space_group_name_H-M   'P 1'
#
loop_
_entity.id
_entity.type
_entity.pdbx_description
1 polymer ?
#
loop_
_entity_poly.entity_id
_entity_poly.type
_entity_poly.pdbx_seq_one_letter_code
_entity_poly.pdbx_strand_id
1 'polypeptide(L)'
;ETGLIVNPPELMAPYTSQPVVVPEDCRSMFITFSKGNALHHEEIFEYFRQKWGDCVVRVLMEKTKGGHRPMYGRIIFKTEVIVKLVLNGERLVKISIGQREIWLRKYVPRPTNAVA
;
A
#
# COMPACT_ATOMS: atom_id res chain seq x y z
N GLU A 1 -35.46 17.21 -37.47
CA GLU A 1 -35.53 16.26 -36.33
C GLU A 1 -34.41 16.59 -35.37
N THR A 2 -34.72 17.24 -34.25
CA THR A 2 -33.75 17.52 -33.18
C THR A 2 -33.70 16.31 -32.26
N GLY A 3 -32.65 15.49 -32.40
CA GLY A 3 -32.40 14.36 -31.51
C GLY A 3 -32.17 14.86 -30.09
N LEU A 4 -33.18 14.72 -29.23
CA LEU A 4 -33.04 14.94 -27.80
C LEU A 4 -32.06 13.91 -27.26
N ILE A 5 -30.83 14.33 -26.97
CA ILE A 5 -29.88 13.56 -26.18
C ILE A 5 -30.41 13.57 -24.76
N VAL A 6 -31.24 12.59 -24.43
CA VAL A 6 -31.71 12.38 -23.06
C VAL A 6 -30.52 11.88 -22.27
N ASN A 7 -30.08 12.65 -21.26
CA ASN A 7 -29.02 12.19 -20.37
C ASN A 7 -29.44 10.86 -19.73
N PRO A 8 -28.55 9.85 -19.67
CA PRO A 8 -28.85 8.59 -19.01
C PRO A 8 -29.37 8.82 -17.59
N PRO A 9 -30.46 8.15 -17.17
CA PRO A 9 -31.03 8.30 -15.81
C PRO A 9 -30.00 8.07 -14.70
N GLU A 10 -29.01 7.22 -14.96
CA GLU A 10 -27.89 6.94 -14.05
C GLU A 10 -27.04 8.18 -13.75
N LEU A 11 -26.88 9.09 -14.71
CA LEU A 11 -26.14 10.35 -14.54
C LEU A 11 -27.00 11.46 -13.90
N MET A 12 -28.32 11.30 -13.86
CA MET A 12 -29.25 12.24 -13.22
C MET A 12 -29.54 11.89 -11.75
N ALA A 13 -29.21 10.68 -11.31
CA ALA A 13 -29.36 10.27 -9.92
C ALA A 13 -28.41 11.08 -9.01
N PRO A 14 -28.84 11.45 -7.79
CA PRO A 14 -27.96 12.06 -6.81
C PRO A 14 -26.75 11.17 -6.53
N TYR A 15 -25.54 11.76 -6.49
CA TYR A 15 -24.34 11.01 -6.14
C TYR A 15 -24.44 10.48 -4.70
N THR A 16 -24.62 9.17 -4.56
CA THR A 16 -24.54 8.48 -3.27
C THR A 16 -23.15 7.87 -3.10
N SER A 17 -22.30 8.52 -2.31
CA SER A 17 -21.01 7.96 -1.92
C SER A 17 -21.21 6.79 -0.96
N GLN A 18 -21.27 5.56 -1.45
CA GLN A 18 -21.20 4.39 -0.58
C GLN A 18 -19.74 4.12 -0.19
N PRO A 19 -19.41 4.04 1.11
CA PRO A 19 -18.06 3.71 1.53
C PRO A 19 -17.75 2.25 1.19
N VAL A 20 -17.00 2.02 0.12
CA VAL A 20 -16.45 0.71 -0.21
C VAL A 20 -15.31 0.40 0.75
N VAL A 21 -15.52 -0.54 1.66
CA VAL A 21 -14.47 -1.00 2.58
C VAL A 21 -13.53 -1.93 1.82
N VAL A 22 -12.36 -1.39 1.43
CA VAL A 22 -11.29 -2.19 0.81
C VAL A 22 -10.46 -2.88 1.91
N PRO A 23 -10.34 -4.22 1.90
CA PRO A 23 -9.50 -4.96 2.84
C PRO A 23 -8.06 -4.43 2.87
N GLU A 24 -7.44 -4.42 4.05
CA GLU A 24 -6.07 -3.94 4.22
C GLU A 24 -5.10 -4.66 3.28
N ASP A 25 -5.31 -5.95 3.05
CA ASP A 25 -4.47 -6.79 2.19
C ASP A 25 -4.39 -6.26 0.76
N CYS A 26 -5.49 -5.78 0.19
CA CYS A 26 -5.53 -5.22 -1.16
C CYS A 26 -4.75 -3.90 -1.28
N ARG A 27 -4.71 -3.11 -0.19
CA ARG A 27 -4.04 -1.82 -0.09
C ARG A 27 -2.70 -1.90 0.65
N SER A 28 -2.05 -3.06 0.62
CA SER A 28 -0.77 -3.29 1.30
C SER A 28 0.36 -3.66 0.35
N MET A 29 1.57 -3.29 0.75
CA MET A 29 2.81 -3.74 0.13
C MET A 29 3.68 -4.50 1.11
N PHE A 30 4.35 -5.54 0.61
CA PHE A 30 5.39 -6.24 1.31
C PHE A 30 6.74 -5.61 0.96
N ILE A 31 7.56 -5.33 1.97
CA ILE A 31 8.87 -4.72 1.81
C ILE A 31 9.97 -5.63 2.33
N THR A 32 11.14 -5.61 1.71
CA THR A 32 12.35 -6.30 2.18
C THR A 32 13.56 -5.39 2.15
N PHE A 33 14.44 -5.55 3.14
CA PHE A 33 15.67 -4.79 3.28
C PHE A 33 16.88 -5.56 2.75
N SER A 34 17.90 -4.84 2.28
CA SER A 34 19.22 -5.43 2.13
C SER A 34 19.81 -5.79 3.51
N LYS A 35 20.60 -6.86 3.57
CA LYS A 35 21.14 -7.40 4.84
C LYS A 35 21.88 -6.31 5.61
N GLY A 36 21.48 -6.09 6.86
CA GLY A 36 22.10 -5.11 7.76
C GLY A 36 21.60 -3.67 7.59
N ASN A 37 20.75 -3.36 6.61
CA ASN A 37 20.32 -1.98 6.29
C ASN A 37 18.83 -1.74 6.53
N ALA A 38 18.27 -2.36 7.57
CA ALA A 38 16.87 -2.16 7.94
C ALA A 38 16.60 -0.67 8.25
N LEU A 39 15.49 -0.17 7.72
CA LEU A 39 14.93 1.15 8.08
C LEU A 39 14.07 1.00 9.34
N HIS A 40 13.98 2.06 10.12
CA HIS A 40 12.95 2.18 11.14
C HIS A 40 11.57 2.40 10.50
N HIS A 41 10.52 1.98 11.18
CA HIS A 41 9.16 2.08 10.65
C HIS A 41 8.72 3.53 10.42
N GLU A 42 9.19 4.46 11.25
CA GLU A 42 8.98 5.91 11.14
C GLU A 42 9.62 6.47 9.87
N GLU A 43 10.83 6.03 9.52
CA GLU A 43 11.53 6.49 8.31
C GLU A 43 10.76 6.11 7.05
N ILE A 44 10.21 4.89 7.03
CA ILE A 44 9.37 4.40 5.95
C ILE A 44 8.05 5.20 5.93
N PHE A 45 7.41 5.35 7.09
CA PHE A 45 6.15 6.07 7.21
C PHE A 45 6.26 7.51 6.69
N GLU A 46 7.29 8.23 7.11
CA GLU A 46 7.55 9.62 6.69
C GLU A 46 7.93 9.71 5.21
N TYR A 47 8.74 8.81 4.67
CA TYR A 47 9.09 8.82 3.25
C TYR A 47 7.84 8.79 2.35
N PHE A 48 6.92 7.87 2.61
CA PHE A 48 5.69 7.75 1.81
C PHE A 48 4.77 8.96 2.02
N ARG A 49 4.72 9.51 3.25
CA ARG A 49 3.92 10.70 3.54
C ARG A 49 4.43 11.96 2.86
N GLN A 50 5.75 12.15 2.86
CA GLN A 50 6.37 13.30 2.18
C GLN A 50 6.17 13.22 0.67
N LYS A 51 6.17 12.02 0.09
CA LYS A 51 6.06 11.82 -1.35
C LYS A 51 4.63 11.88 -1.90
N TRP A 52 3.65 11.35 -1.17
CA TRP A 52 2.26 11.19 -1.64
C TRP A 52 1.21 11.72 -0.67
N GLY A 53 1.60 12.53 0.32
CA GLY A 53 0.71 13.07 1.34
C GLY A 53 0.27 12.00 2.35
N ASP A 54 -0.80 12.28 3.08
CA ASP A 54 -1.32 11.40 4.13
C ASP A 54 -1.96 10.11 3.57
N CYS A 55 -1.09 9.19 3.13
CA CYS A 55 -1.44 7.99 2.36
C CYS A 55 -1.19 6.67 3.13
N VAL A 56 -0.48 6.71 4.25
CA VAL A 56 -0.11 5.52 5.04
C VAL A 56 -1.01 5.41 6.27
N VAL A 57 -1.56 4.22 6.51
CA VAL A 57 -2.26 3.89 7.75
C VAL A 57 -1.25 3.46 8.82
N ARG A 58 -0.39 2.49 8.51
CA ARG A 58 0.70 2.04 9.40
C ARG A 58 1.75 1.23 8.66
N VAL A 59 2.92 1.12 9.29
CA VAL A 59 4.02 0.25 8.86
C VAL A 59 4.25 -0.81 9.94
N LEU A 60 4.24 -2.08 9.54
CA LEU A 60 4.50 -3.24 10.39
C LEU A 60 5.87 -3.81 10.03
N MET A 61 6.66 -4.15 11.03
CA MET A 61 8.00 -4.72 10.86
C MET A 61 8.02 -6.17 11.35
N GLU A 62 8.93 -6.98 10.78
CA GLU A 62 9.23 -8.30 11.31
C GLU A 62 9.56 -8.23 12.81
N LYS A 63 8.95 -9.13 13.60
CA LYS A 63 9.32 -9.32 15.01
C LYS A 63 10.59 -10.14 15.09
N THR A 64 11.69 -9.52 15.47
CA THR A 64 12.98 -10.19 15.63
C THR A 64 13.22 -10.60 17.08
N LYS A 65 13.94 -11.72 17.28
CA LYS A 65 14.46 -12.13 18.58
C LYS A 65 15.94 -11.75 18.69
N GLY A 66 16.47 -11.62 19.90
CA GLY A 66 17.92 -11.50 20.11
C GLY A 66 18.59 -10.26 19.49
N GLY A 67 17.85 -9.16 19.29
CA GLY A 67 18.41 -7.91 18.75
C GLY A 67 18.73 -7.93 17.26
N HIS A 68 18.33 -8.98 16.53
CA HIS A 68 18.48 -8.99 15.07
C HIS A 68 17.67 -7.85 14.43
N ARG A 69 18.17 -7.30 13.32
CA ARG A 69 17.44 -6.28 12.55
C ARG A 69 16.34 -6.93 11.71
N PRO A 70 15.16 -6.31 11.57
CA PRO A 70 14.10 -6.77 10.68
C PRO A 70 14.61 -6.93 9.24
N MET A 71 14.22 -8.00 8.56
CA MET A 71 14.54 -8.25 7.15
C MET A 71 13.39 -7.88 6.22
N TYR A 72 12.17 -7.81 6.75
CA TYR A 72 10.98 -7.45 5.99
C TYR A 72 9.96 -6.69 6.82
N GLY A 73 8.96 -6.17 6.12
CA GLY A 73 7.82 -5.48 6.71
C GLY A 73 6.61 -5.44 5.79
N ARG A 74 5.57 -4.76 6.25
CA ARG A 74 4.32 -4.52 5.52
C ARG A 74 3.92 -3.06 5.69
N ILE A 75 3.67 -2.38 4.57
CA ILE A 75 3.08 -1.04 4.55
C ILE A 75 1.60 -1.19 4.22
N ILE A 76 0.75 -0.52 5.00
CA ILE A 76 -0.70 -0.50 4.79
C ILE A 76 -1.08 0.92 4.39
N PHE A 77 -1.54 1.10 3.15
CA PHE A 77 -1.96 2.39 2.60
C PHE A 77 -3.45 2.64 2.81
N LYS A 78 -3.88 3.88 2.77
CA LYS A 78 -5.31 4.25 2.85
C LYS A 78 -6.10 3.75 1.65
N THR A 79 -5.49 3.71 0.47
CA THR A 79 -6.15 3.27 -0.77
C THR A 79 -5.26 2.33 -1.58
N GLU A 80 -5.87 1.45 -2.38
CA GLU A 80 -5.12 0.59 -3.32
C GLU A 80 -4.44 1.40 -4.43
N VAL A 81 -4.93 2.61 -4.73
CA VAL A 81 -4.35 3.49 -5.75
C VAL A 81 -2.88 3.77 -5.49
N ILE A 82 -2.48 3.92 -4.22
CA ILE A 82 -1.08 4.14 -3.85
C ILE A 82 -0.22 2.91 -4.16
N VAL A 83 -0.73 1.69 -3.95
CA VAL A 83 -0.02 0.46 -4.33
C VAL A 83 0.24 0.44 -5.84
N LYS A 84 -0.77 0.78 -6.64
CA LYS A 84 -0.64 0.84 -8.11
C LYS A 84 0.34 1.92 -8.55
N LEU A 85 0.30 3.08 -7.89
CA LEU A 85 1.20 4.21 -8.15
C LEU A 85 2.66 3.87 -7.84
N VAL A 86 2.92 3.21 -6.69
CA VAL A 86 4.28 2.81 -6.28
C VAL A 86 4.84 1.75 -7.22
N LEU A 87 4.01 0.79 -7.64
CA LEU A 87 4.42 -0.27 -8.55
C LEU A 87 4.58 0.21 -10.00
N ASN A 88 3.78 1.18 -10.44
CA ASN A 88 3.82 1.73 -11.79
C ASN A 88 3.82 0.66 -12.90
N GLY A 89 2.99 -0.38 -12.73
CA GLY A 89 2.90 -1.52 -13.67
C GLY A 89 3.88 -2.66 -13.39
N GLU A 90 4.90 -2.45 -12.57
CA GLU A 90 5.88 -3.48 -12.19
C GLU A 90 5.37 -4.40 -11.09
N ARG A 91 5.95 -5.61 -11.00
CA ARG A 91 5.65 -6.57 -9.91
C ARG A 91 6.48 -6.34 -8.65
N LEU A 92 7.68 -5.79 -8.84
CA LEU A 92 8.68 -5.59 -7.81
C LEU A 92 9.46 -4.32 -8.16
N VAL A 93 9.49 -3.36 -7.24
CA VAL A 93 10.21 -2.10 -7.43
C VAL A 93 11.27 -1.93 -6.36
N LYS A 94 12.38 -1.29 -6.71
CA LYS A 94 13.43 -0.88 -5.78
C LYS A 94 13.37 0.63 -5.60
N ILE A 95 13.39 1.10 -4.36
CA ILE A 95 13.46 2.53 -4.05
C ILE A 95 14.56 2.80 -3.04
N SER A 96 15.07 4.03 -3.07
CA SER A 96 16.07 4.50 -2.11
C SER A 96 15.40 5.45 -1.10
N ILE A 97 15.63 5.20 0.19
CA ILE A 97 15.24 6.04 1.31
C ILE A 97 16.52 6.46 2.03
N GLY A 98 16.93 7.71 1.83
CA GLY A 98 18.28 8.16 2.15
C GLY A 98 19.32 7.36 1.35
N GLN A 99 20.28 6.76 2.04
CA GLN A 99 21.32 5.92 1.45
C GLN A 99 20.99 4.42 1.43
N ARG A 100 19.77 4.03 1.86
CA ARG A 100 19.35 2.62 1.97
C ARG A 100 18.36 2.27 0.87
N GLU A 101 18.53 1.08 0.29
CA GLU A 101 17.63 0.54 -0.72
C GLU A 101 16.67 -0.48 -0.12
N ILE A 102 15.40 -0.39 -0.51
CA ILE A 102 14.37 -1.38 -0.16
C ILE A 102 13.64 -1.85 -1.42
N TRP A 103 13.19 -3.10 -1.35
CA TRP A 103 12.38 -3.73 -2.38
C TRP A 103 10.93 -3.78 -1.95
N LEU A 104 10.00 -3.52 -2.86
CA LEU A 104 8.57 -3.51 -2.60
C LEU A 104 7.80 -4.27 -3.65
N ARG A 105 6.81 -5.04 -3.21
CA ARG A 105 5.84 -5.74 -4.05
C ARG A 105 4.46 -5.71 -3.43
N LYS A 106 3.42 -6.05 -4.20
CA LYS A 106 2.06 -6.23 -3.64
C LYS A 106 2.09 -7.27 -2.51
N TYR A 107 1.43 -6.96 -1.40
CA TYR A 107 1.26 -7.90 -0.30
C TYR A 107 0.38 -9.07 -0.74
N VAL A 108 0.80 -10.28 -0.39
CA VAL A 108 0.01 -11.50 -0.60
C VAL A 108 -0.25 -12.07 0.80
N PRO A 109 -1.52 -12.15 1.24
CA PRO A 109 -1.86 -12.76 2.52
C PRO A 109 -1.34 -14.19 2.55
N ARG A 110 -0.74 -14.56 3.66
CA ARG A 110 -0.54 -15.99 3.92
C ARG A 110 -1.86 -16.52 4.44
N PRO A 111 -2.33 -17.69 3.97
CA PRO A 111 -3.43 -18.37 4.62
C PRO A 111 -3.06 -18.55 6.08
N THR A 112 -3.75 -17.87 6.97
CA THR A 112 -3.76 -18.25 8.38
C THR A 112 -4.41 -19.63 8.40
N ASN A 113 -3.64 -20.67 8.72
CA ASN A 113 -4.22 -21.86 9.32
C ASN A 113 -4.75 -21.41 10.70
N ALA A 114 -5.87 -20.69 10.70
CA ALA A 114 -6.67 -20.48 11.88
C ALA A 114 -7.24 -21.86 12.19
N VAL A 115 -6.57 -22.55 13.10
CA VAL A 115 -7.00 -23.85 13.61
C VAL A 115 -8.42 -23.66 14.17
N ALA A 116 -9.30 -24.58 13.77
CA ALA A 116 -10.66 -24.75 14.29
C ALA A 116 -10.67 -24.92 15.82
#